data_AF-A0A089ISG5-F1
#
_entry.id   AF-A0A089ISG5-F1
#
_cell.length_a   1.000
_cell.length_b   1.000
_cell.length_c   1.000
_cell.angle_alpha   90.00
_cell.angle_beta   90.00
_cell.angle_gamma   90.00
#
_symmetry.space_group_name_H-M   'P 1'
#
loop_
_entity.id
_entity.type
_entity.pdbx_description
1 polymer ?
#
loop_
_entity_poly.entity_id
_entity_poly.type
_entity_poly.pdbx_seq_one_letter_code
_entity_poly.pdbx_strand_id
1 'polypeptide(L)' 'MTMDSLTAAKIRLMANACMTRYDREEGPIEDIISSYNMQADNQILVRAQIMEKRSDIHFAENNTTEQAASAK' A
#
# COMPACT_ATOMS: atom_id res chain seq x y z
N MET A 1 9.05 -3.18 15.69
CA MET A 1 9.28 -1.75 15.42
C MET A 1 8.69 -1.48 14.04
N THR A 2 7.54 -0.82 13.96
CA THR A 2 6.91 -0.47 12.68
C THR A 2 7.52 0.83 12.16
N MET A 3 7.57 0.98 10.85
CA MET A 3 8.06 2.23 10.25
C MET A 3 7.03 3.34 10.49
N ASP A 4 7.43 4.41 11.18
CA ASP A 4 6.61 5.62 11.44
C ASP A 4 6.18 6.32 10.14
N SER A 5 5.40 7.41 10.25
CA SER A 5 4.93 8.24 9.13
C SER A 5 6.00 8.47 8.06
N LEU A 6 5.74 7.98 6.84
CA LEU A 6 6.64 8.10 5.71
C LEU A 6 6.44 9.45 5.00
N THR A 7 7.54 10.10 4.63
CA THR A 7 7.48 11.24 3.73
C THR A 7 7.02 10.82 2.33
N ALA A 8 6.47 11.74 1.55
CA ALA A 8 6.04 11.48 0.17
C ALA A 8 7.16 10.85 -0.70
N ALA A 9 8.41 11.27 -0.50
CA ALA A 9 9.56 10.70 -1.20
C ALA A 9 9.78 9.22 -0.83
N LYS A 10 9.64 8.86 0.45
CA LYS A 10 9.75 7.46 0.90
C LYS A 10 8.58 6.63 0.39
N ILE A 11 7.35 7.15 0.38
CA ILE A 11 6.19 6.43 -0.17
C ILE A 11 6.42 6.06 -1.64
N ARG A 12 6.94 7.00 -2.46
CA ARG A 12 7.29 6.73 -3.86
C ARG A 12 8.36 5.64 -4.00
N LEU A 13 9.37 5.67 -3.14
CA LEU A 13 10.44 4.66 -3.14
C LEU A 13 9.88 3.28 -2.78
N MET A 14 9.05 3.20 -1.74
CA MET A 14 8.41 1.95 -1.30
C MET A 14 7.47 1.39 -2.37
N ALA A 15 6.65 2.24 -3.00
CA ALA A 15 5.78 1.82 -4.10
C ALA A 15 6.59 1.24 -5.26
N ASN A 16 7.68 1.91 -5.68
CA ASN A 16 8.55 1.40 -6.74
C ASN A 16 9.23 0.08 -6.36
N ALA A 17 9.68 -0.06 -5.11
CA ALA A 17 10.27 -1.30 -4.61
C ALA A 17 9.24 -2.44 -4.61
N CYS A 18 8.00 -2.19 -4.17
CA CYS A 18 6.93 -3.17 -4.17
C CYS A 18 6.60 -3.63 -5.60
N MET A 19 6.44 -2.69 -6.53
CA MET A 19 6.21 -3.00 -7.95
C MET A 19 7.36 -3.82 -8.55
N THR A 20 8.61 -3.47 -8.24
CA THR A 20 9.78 -4.22 -8.75
C THR A 20 9.78 -5.67 -8.28
N ARG A 21 9.41 -5.92 -7.02
CA ARG A 21 9.31 -7.28 -6.47
C ARG A 21 8.12 -8.04 -7.05
N TYR A 22 7.02 -7.33 -7.31
CA TYR A 22 5.86 -7.91 -7.99
C TYR A 22 6.17 -8.30 -9.44
N ASP A 23 6.86 -7.44 -10.18
CA ASP A 23 7.33 -7.72 -11.56
C ASP A 23 8.33 -8.89 -11.62
N ARG A 24 8.97 -9.22 -10.49
CA ARG A 24 9.84 -10.40 -10.33
C ARG A 24 9.08 -11.67 -9.93
N GLU A 25 7.75 -11.62 -9.87
CA GLU A 25 6.90 -12.72 -9.46
C GLU A 25 7.25 -13.24 -8.04
N GLU A 26 7.78 -12.37 -7.16
CA GLU A 26 8.13 -12.73 -5.78
C GLU A 26 6.88 -13.02 -4.91
N GLY A 27 5.69 -12.69 -5.40
CA GLY A 27 4.42 -12.98 -4.75
C GLY A 27 3.35 -11.93 -5.01
N PRO A 28 2.17 -12.06 -4.35
CA PRO A 28 1.11 -11.05 -4.38
C PRO A 28 1.59 -9.70 -3.87
N ILE A 29 1.10 -8.61 -4.47
CA ILE A 29 1.51 -7.25 -4.12
C ILE A 29 1.18 -6.92 -2.65
N GLU A 30 0.10 -7.49 -2.10
CA GLU A 30 -0.32 -7.32 -0.71
C GLU A 30 0.70 -7.91 0.27
N ASP A 31 1.22 -9.10 -0.02
CA ASP A 31 2.23 -9.77 0.81
C ASP A 31 3.55 -8.99 0.77
N ILE A 32 3.90 -8.48 -0.41
CA ILE A 32 5.08 -7.64 -0.59
C ILE A 32 4.95 -6.35 0.24
N ILE A 33 3.81 -5.66 0.20
CA ILE A 33 3.58 -4.45 1.00
C ILE A 33 3.64 -4.76 2.50
N SER A 34 3.01 -5.87 2.92
CA SER A 34 2.99 -6.32 4.31
C SER A 34 4.40 -6.66 4.82
N SER A 35 5.28 -7.17 3.96
CA SER A 35 6.67 -7.54 4.31
C SER A 35 7.52 -6.37 4.83
N TYR A 36 7.16 -5.13 4.51
CA TYR A 36 7.90 -3.95 4.94
C TYR A 36 7.50 -3.44 6.34
N ASN A 37 6.56 -4.08 7.03
CA ASN A 37 6.13 -3.79 8.40
C ASN A 37 5.86 -2.28 8.65
N MET A 38 5.12 -1.66 7.73
CA MET A 38 4.74 -0.25 7.79
C MET A 38 3.45 -0.05 8.60
N GLN A 39 3.26 1.14 9.18
CA GLN A 39 1.96 1.55 9.74
C GLN A 39 0.84 1.48 8.68
N ALA A 40 -0.40 1.26 9.13
CA ALA A 40 -1.57 1.12 8.24
C ALA A 40 -1.73 2.31 7.29
N ASP A 41 -1.58 3.54 7.79
CA ASP A 41 -1.67 4.76 6.97
C ASP A 41 -0.63 4.78 5.84
N ASN A 42 0.61 4.37 6.15
CA ASN A 42 1.67 4.27 5.15
C ASN A 42 1.37 3.18 4.12
N GLN A 43 0.81 2.05 4.53
CA GLN A 43 0.40 0.99 3.59
C GLN A 43 -0.68 1.48 2.63
N ILE A 44 -1.66 2.24 3.13
CA ILE A 44 -2.73 2.82 2.30
C ILE A 44 -2.12 3.79 1.27
N LEU A 45 -1.21 4.67 1.68
CA LEU A 45 -0.56 5.61 0.78
C LEU A 45 0.31 4.92 -0.27
N VAL A 46 1.02 3.84 0.10
CA VAL A 46 1.80 3.03 -0.84
C VAL A 46 0.89 2.31 -1.84
N ARG A 47 -0.22 1.72 -1.39
CA ARG A 47 -1.22 1.10 -2.28
C ARG A 47 -1.79 2.10 -3.27
N ALA A 48 -2.21 3.27 -2.80
CA ALA A 48 -2.71 4.34 -3.66
C ALA A 48 -1.68 4.76 -4.72
N GLN A 49 -0.41 4.91 -4.32
CA GLN A 49 0.67 5.25 -5.25
C GLN A 49 0.96 4.16 -6.30
N ILE A 50 0.77 2.89 -5.96
CA ILE A 50 0.90 1.77 -6.90
C ILE A 50 -0.28 1.77 -7.87
N MET A 51 -1.52 1.90 -7.39
CA MET A 51 -2.71 1.96 -8.24
C MET A 51 -2.68 3.12 -9.23
N GLU A 52 -2.15 4.28 -8.82
CA GLU A 52 -1.97 5.44 -9.70
C GLU A 52 -1.01 5.14 -10.87
N LYS A 53 0.03 4.32 -10.64
CA LYS A 53 1.05 4.01 -11.65
C LYS A 53 0.74 2.77 -12.48
N ARG A 54 0.09 1.79 -11.86
CA ARG A 54 -0.17 0.46 -12.39
C ARG A 54 -1.64 0.13 -12.14
N SER A 55 -2.49 0.66 -13.01
CA SER A 55 -3.94 0.40 -13.00
C SER A 55 -4.29 -1.05 -13.36
N ASP A 56 -3.31 -1.81 -13.87
CA ASP A 56 -3.37 -3.24 -14.16
C ASP A 56 -3.29 -4.10 -12.89
N ILE A 57 -2.73 -3.57 -11.80
CA ILE A 57 -2.64 -4.29 -10.53
C ILE A 57 -3.96 -4.10 -9.78
N HIS A 58 -4.76 -5.15 -9.75
CA HIS A 58 -5.99 -5.21 -8.97
C HIS A 58 -5.69 -5.68 -7.55
N PHE A 59 -5.71 -4.75 -6.61
CA PHE A 59 -5.72 -5.10 -5.20
C PHE A 59 -7.07 -5.71 -4.85
N ALA A 60 -7.07 -6.80 -4.08
CA ALA A 60 -8.33 -7.30 -3.53
C ALA A 60 -8.96 -6.19 -2.68
N GLU A 61 -10.19 -5.77 -3.04
CA GLU A 61 -10.91 -4.70 -2.35
C GLU A 61 -11.03 -5.05 -0.86
N ASN A 62 -10.15 -4.49 -0.04
CA ASN A 62 -10.35 -4.48 1.40
C ASN A 62 -11.39 -3.39 1.68
N ASN A 63 -12.65 -3.83 1.76
CA ASN A 63 -13.82 -3.09 2.18
C ASN A 63 -13.46 -2.18 3.38
N THR A 64 -13.07 -0.94 3.11
CA THR A 64 -13.01 0.14 4.11
C THR A 64 -14.25 0.99 3.88
N THR A 65 -15.41 0.35 4.01
CA THR A 65 -16.68 1.04 4.21
C THR A 65 -17.06 0.84 5.66
N GLU A 66 -16.41 1.60 6.53
CA GLU A 66 -17.10 2.21 7.67
C GLU A 66 -16.29 3.43 8.11
N GLN A 67 -16.52 4.51 7.36
CA GLN A 67 -16.38 5.86 7.86
C GLN A 67 -17.21 5.99 9.13
N ALA A 68 -16.57 6.50 10.19
CA ALA A 68 -17.28 7.17 11.25
C ALA A 68 -18.05 8.37 10.67
N ALA A 69 -19.37 8.23 10.50
CA ALA A 69 -20.33 9.34 10.46
C ALA A 69 -21.77 8.82 10.47
N SER A 70 -22.33 8.61 11.66
CA SER A 70 -23.62 9.22 12.00
C SER A 70 -23.87 9.07 13.48
N ALA A 71 -23.59 10.15 14.21
CA ALA A 71 -24.28 10.42 15.45
C ALA A 71 -25.80 10.45 15.17
N LYS A 72 -26.57 9.62 15.89
CA LYS A 72 -27.88 10.02 16.41
C LYS A 72 -28.29 9.11 17.56
#